data_AF-A0A1W9M708-F1
#
_entry.id   AF-A0A1W9M708-F1
#
_cell.length_a   1.000
_cell.length_b   1.000
_cell.length_c   1.000
_cell.angle_alpha   90.00
_cell.angle_beta   90.00
_cell.angle_gamma   90.00
#
_symmetry.space_group_name_H-M   'P 1'
#
loop_
_entity.id
_entity.type
_entity.pdbx_description
1 polymer ?
#
loop_
_entity_poly.entity_id
_entity_poly.type
_entity_poly.pdbx_seq_one_letter_code
_entity_poly.pdbx_strand_id
1 'polypeptide(L)'
;MEDAAVKNSNKIPVRIYLEPAQAEAVSRLSEKKGKSKSALIRLCISKFISELTAEDDPALNIIGLGASGKSDIAQKHDDYLISYTKENC
;
A
#
# COMPACT_ATOMS: atom_id res chain seq x y z
N MET A 1 -10.51 10.79 26.09
CA MET A 1 -9.36 9.84 26.06
C MET A 1 -9.78 8.72 25.13
N GLU A 2 -9.18 8.41 24.00
CA GLU A 2 -8.03 8.95 23.27
C GLU A 2 -8.05 8.15 21.95
N ASP A 3 -8.69 8.64 20.89
CA ASP A 3 -8.45 8.08 19.54
C ASP A 3 -7.50 9.02 18.82
N ALA A 4 -6.24 8.93 19.26
CA ALA A 4 -5.12 9.64 18.70
C ALA A 4 -5.04 9.39 17.19
N ALA A 5 -5.02 10.50 16.48
CA ALA A 5 -4.82 10.59 15.05
C ALA A 5 -3.52 9.88 14.63
N VAL A 6 -3.62 8.66 14.13
CA VAL A 6 -2.57 8.09 13.27
C VAL A 6 -2.76 8.66 11.86
N LYS A 7 -2.29 9.89 11.68
CA LYS A 7 -2.21 10.56 10.38
C LYS A 7 -1.09 9.91 9.56
N ASN A 8 -1.38 8.79 8.91
CA ASN A 8 -0.47 8.21 7.93
C ASN A 8 -0.62 8.95 6.58
N SER A 9 0.41 9.69 6.19
CA SER A 9 0.41 10.79 5.21
C SER A 9 0.55 10.39 3.73
N ASN A 10 0.63 9.10 3.39
CA ASN A 10 0.96 8.66 2.02
C ASN A 10 -0.23 8.01 1.28
N LYS A 11 -1.44 8.55 1.41
CA LYS A 11 -2.60 8.10 0.61
C LYS A 11 -2.70 8.91 -0.66
N ILE A 12 -2.57 8.24 -1.81
CA ILE A 12 -2.72 8.87 -3.13
C ILE A 12 -4.22 8.98 -3.45
N PRO A 13 -4.75 10.15 -3.81
CA PRO A 13 -6.13 10.29 -4.24
C PRO A 13 -6.33 9.63 -5.61
N VAL A 14 -7.28 8.69 -5.69
CA VAL A 14 -7.64 8.01 -6.93
C VAL A 14 -9.13 8.25 -7.20
N ARG A 15 -9.46 8.71 -8.41
CA ARG A 15 -10.84 8.81 -8.90
C ARG A 15 -11.15 7.54 -9.68
N ILE A 16 -12.19 6.83 -9.28
CA ILE A 16 -12.59 5.56 -9.89
C ILE A 16 -14.07 5.66 -10.20
N TYR A 17 -14.45 5.30 -11.43
CA TYR A 17 -15.85 5.13 -11.80
C TYR A 17 -16.30 3.76 -11.33
N LEU A 18 -17.45 3.72 -10.64
CA LEU A 18 -18.08 2.50 -10.18
C LEU A 18 -19.39 2.31 -10.92
N GLU A 19 -19.71 1.06 -11.22
CA GLU A 19 -21.04 0.72 -11.71
C GLU A 19 -22.10 1.05 -10.66
N PRO A 20 -23.34 1.44 -11.05
CA PRO A 20 -24.41 1.77 -10.10
C PRO A 20 -24.64 0.69 -9.04
N ALA A 21 -24.61 -0.58 -9.45
CA ALA A 21 -24.76 -1.73 -8.56
C ALA A 21 -23.62 -1.85 -7.53
N GLN A 22 -22.38 -1.52 -7.92
CA GLN A 22 -21.23 -1.54 -7.02
C GLN A 22 -21.31 -0.40 -6.00
N ALA A 23 -21.70 0.80 -6.44
CA ALA A 23 -21.87 1.94 -5.55
C ALA A 23 -22.96 1.68 -4.50
N GLU A 24 -24.06 1.05 -4.89
CA GLU A 24 -25.14 0.66 -3.98
C GLU A 24 -24.66 -0.40 -2.98
N ALA A 25 -23.98 -1.45 -3.45
CA ALA A 25 -23.44 -2.51 -2.60
C ALA A 25 -22.47 -1.94 -1.55
N VAL A 26 -21.57 -1.04 -1.94
CA VAL A 26 -20.65 -0.37 -1.02
C VAL A 26 -21.40 0.50 -0.01
N SER A 27 -22.49 1.17 -0.40
CA SER A 27 -23.30 1.97 0.53
C SER A 27 -23.96 1.11 1.59
N ARG A 28 -24.65 0.04 1.17
CA ARG A 28 -25.32 -0.90 2.09
C ARG A 28 -24.32 -1.56 3.05
N LEU A 29 -23.14 -1.93 2.55
CA LEU A 29 -22.07 -2.50 3.36
C LEU A 29 -21.46 -1.48 4.34
N SER A 30 -21.36 -0.21 3.94
CA SER A 30 -20.88 0.90 4.77
C SER A 30 -21.78 1.10 5.98
N GLU A 31 -23.09 1.15 5.75
CA GLU A 31 -24.12 1.25 6.78
C GLU A 31 -24.09 0.05 7.72
N LYS A 32 -24.08 -1.17 7.16
CA LYS A 32 -24.08 -2.41 7.97
C LYS A 32 -22.84 -2.56 8.85
N LYS A 33 -21.67 -2.10 8.40
CA LYS A 33 -20.40 -2.27 9.12
C LYS A 33 -19.96 -1.04 9.91
N GLY A 34 -20.67 0.09 9.82
CA GLY A 34 -20.27 1.36 10.44
C GLY A 34 -18.92 1.90 9.96
N LYS A 35 -18.49 1.54 8.74
CA LYS A 35 -17.20 1.96 8.16
C LYS A 35 -17.43 2.87 6.97
N SER A 36 -16.54 3.82 6.73
CA SER A 36 -16.66 4.70 5.55
C SER A 36 -16.54 3.91 4.24
N LYS A 37 -17.22 4.37 3.19
CA LYS A 37 -17.18 3.78 1.84
C LYS A 37 -15.73 3.58 1.35
N SER A 38 -14.88 4.61 1.52
CA SER A 38 -13.47 4.53 1.13
C SER A 38 -12.68 3.51 1.95
N ALA A 39 -13.00 3.30 3.22
CA ALA A 39 -12.34 2.27 4.04
C ALA A 39 -12.72 0.86 3.57
N LEU A 40 -13.98 0.65 3.16
CA LEU A 40 -14.42 -0.62 2.57
C LEU A 40 -13.77 -0.87 1.21
N ILE A 41 -13.76 0.12 0.33
CA ILE A 41 -13.12 -0.01 -0.99
C ILE A 41 -11.65 -0.39 -0.84
N ARG A 42 -10.91 0.29 0.05
CA ARG A 42 -9.51 -0.07 0.34
C ARG A 42 -9.38 -1.49 0.88
N LEU A 43 -10.24 -1.90 1.81
CA LEU A 43 -10.21 -3.26 2.36
C LEU A 43 -10.45 -4.32 1.27
N CYS A 44 -11.41 -4.09 0.38
CA CYS A 44 -11.70 -4.99 -0.73
C CYS A 44 -10.50 -5.10 -1.69
N ILE A 45 -9.89 -3.96 -2.05
CA ILE A 45 -8.69 -3.93 -2.89
C ILE A 45 -7.53 -4.68 -2.22
N SER A 46 -7.28 -4.44 -0.93
CA SER A 46 -6.22 -5.14 -0.20
C SER A 46 -6.44 -6.65 -0.15
N LYS A 47 -7.68 -7.09 0.09
CA LYS A 47 -8.02 -8.52 0.08
C LYS A 47 -7.81 -9.15 -1.29
N PHE A 48 -8.34 -8.51 -2.33
CA PHE A 48 -8.20 -8.97 -3.70
C PHE A 48 -6.73 -9.12 -4.11
N ILE A 49 -5.90 -8.11 -3.83
CA ILE A 49 -4.45 -8.17 -4.10
C ILE A 49 -3.79 -9.31 -3.31
N SER A 50 -4.13 -9.48 -2.04
CA SER A 50 -3.56 -10.53 -1.20
C SER A 50 -3.92 -11.94 -1.72
N GLU A 51 -5.15 -12.10 -2.21
CA GLU A 51 -5.63 -13.33 -2.84
C GLU A 51 -4.90 -13.60 -4.16
N LEU A 52 -4.66 -12.57 -5.00
CA LEU A 52 -3.86 -12.70 -6.23
C LEU A 52 -2.40 -13.08 -5.96
N THR A 53 -1.77 -12.48 -4.94
CA THR A 53 -0.37 -12.77 -4.61
C THR A 53 -0.14 -14.20 -4.10
N ALA A 54 -1.20 -14.87 -3.66
CA ALA A 54 -1.10 -16.26 -3.21
C ALA A 54 -0.97 -17.25 -4.37
N GLU A 55 -1.37 -16.88 -5.60
CA GLU A 55 -1.48 -17.84 -6.70
C GLU A 55 -0.34 -17.79 -7.74
N ASP A 56 0.39 -16.68 -7.97
CA ASP A 56 1.10 -16.57 -9.28
C ASP A 56 2.57 -16.08 -9.38
N ASP A 57 3.35 -15.71 -8.34
CA ASP A 57 4.80 -15.51 -8.58
C ASP A 57 5.69 -15.49 -7.31
N PRO A 58 6.68 -16.40 -7.17
CA PRO A 58 7.72 -16.32 -6.14
C PRO A 58 8.51 -14.99 -6.13
N ALA A 59 8.62 -14.29 -7.26
CA ALA A 59 9.33 -13.02 -7.36
C ALA A 59 8.58 -11.84 -6.72
N LEU A 60 7.25 -11.92 -6.58
CA LEU A 60 6.44 -10.87 -5.93
C LEU A 60 6.72 -10.78 -4.42
N ASN A 61 7.14 -11.88 -3.78
CA ASN A 61 7.61 -11.88 -2.39
C ASN A 61 8.89 -11.07 -2.19
N ILE A 62 9.60 -10.72 -3.26
CA ILE A 62 10.87 -10.00 -3.23
C ILE A 62 10.64 -8.48 -3.35
N ILE A 63 9.51 -8.06 -3.91
CA ILE A 63 9.17 -6.64 -4.08
C ILE A 63 8.88 -6.02 -2.71
N GLY A 64 9.79 -5.14 -2.26
CA GLY A 64 9.67 -4.43 -0.98
C GLY A 64 10.48 -4.99 0.19
N LEU A 65 11.31 -6.03 -0.01
CA LEU A 65 12.24 -6.54 1.01
C LEU A 65 13.37 -5.56 1.38
N GLY A 66 13.62 -4.54 0.55
CA GLY A 66 14.64 -3.52 0.79
C GLY A 66 14.24 -2.54 1.90
N ALA A 67 14.58 -2.85 3.16
CA ALA A 67 14.29 -2.00 4.32
C ALA A 67 15.38 -0.93 4.59
N SER A 68 16.09 -0.46 3.58
CA SER A 68 17.22 0.47 3.77
C SER A 68 16.78 1.90 4.16
N GLY A 69 15.48 2.22 4.14
CA GLY A 69 14.94 3.53 4.58
C GLY A 69 15.28 4.72 3.67
N LYS A 70 16.07 4.51 2.61
CA LYS A 70 16.45 5.52 1.63
C LYS A 70 15.62 5.32 0.36
N SER A 71 14.98 6.37 -0.12
CA SER A 71 14.05 6.32 -1.26
C SER A 71 14.74 6.39 -2.62
N ASP A 72 16.02 6.74 -2.68
CA ASP A 72 16.80 6.96 -3.92
C ASP A 72 17.84 5.87 -4.20
N ILE A 73 17.80 4.76 -3.48
CA ILE A 73 18.79 3.66 -3.59
C ILE A 73 18.87 3.12 -5.02
N ALA A 74 17.73 2.91 -5.67
CA ALA A 74 17.71 2.41 -7.04
C ALA A 74 18.42 3.36 -8.02
N GLN A 75 18.29 4.68 -7.80
CA GLN A 75 18.85 5.70 -8.67
C GLN A 75 20.34 5.96 -8.39
N LYS A 76 20.77 5.88 -7.13
CA LYS A 76 22.13 6.21 -6.69
C LYS A 76 22.91 5.02 -6.12
N HIS A 77 22.58 3.81 -6.57
CA HIS A 77 23.17 2.60 -6.01
C HIS A 77 24.72 2.63 -6.08
N ASP A 78 25.29 3.12 -7.18
CA ASP A 78 26.74 3.25 -7.36
C ASP A 78 27.38 4.19 -6.33
N ASP A 79 26.75 5.34 -6.05
CA ASP A 79 27.24 6.30 -5.05
C ASP A 79 27.27 5.66 -3.65
N TYR A 80 26.24 4.88 -3.31
CA TYR A 80 26.17 4.18 -2.03
C TYR A 80 27.22 3.06 -1.92
N LEU A 81 27.51 2.35 -3.02
CA LEU A 81 28.55 1.31 -3.04
C LEU A 81 29.95 1.93 -2.85
N ILE A 82 30.21 3.08 -3.47
CA ILE A 82 31.46 3.82 -3.32
C ILE A 82 31.60 4.35 -1.89
N SER A 83 30.54 4.92 -1.31
CA SER A 83 30.59 5.43 0.07
C SER A 83 30.84 4.30 1.07
N TYR A 84 30.19 3.14 0.91
CA TYR A 84 30.37 1.98 1.77
C TYR A 84 31.80 1.45 1.74
N THR A 85 32.42 1.42 0.56
CA THR A 85 33.80 0.97 0.39
C THR A 85 34.81 1.93 1.03
N LYS A 86 34.47 3.22 1.13
CA LYS A 86 35.33 4.23 1.77
C LYS A 86 35.21 4.25 3.30
N GLU A 87 34.06 3.89 3.87
CA GLU A 87 33.87 3.82 5.33
C GLU A 87 34.51 2.58 5.97
N ASN A 88 34.80 1.55 5.16
CA ASN A 88 35.36 0.27 5.62
C ASN A 88 36.83 0.07 5.23
N CYS A 89 37.55 1.15 4.92
CA CYS A 89 39.00 1.20 4.71
C CYS A 89 39.67 2.09 5.76
#